data_AF-A0AAD1L126-F1
#
_entry.id   AF-A0AAD1L126-F1
#
_cell.length_a   1.000
_cell.length_b   1.000
_cell.length_c   1.000
_cell.angle_alpha   90.00
_cell.angle_beta   90.00
_cell.angle_gamma   90.00
#
_symmetry.space_group_name_H-M   'P 1'
#
loop_
_entity.id
_entity.type
_entity.pdbx_description
1 polymer ?
#
loop_
_entity_poly.entity_id
_entity_poly.type
_entity_poly.pdbx_seq_one_letter_code
_entity_poly.pdbx_strand_id
1 'polypeptide(L)'
;MKTSKIPSFDYLVNASDILIPVSDVISISLVENRLNFISRACRLLHTESFDTDEAAKTAFNTYALNFESNLPEEAVYRGNNCIARLKFVYGISLFQNAERAILTLTNRYGGTLVSESAKPDTLDEAFQELATTLGGREFEGMGFRWLHANCLLSSRLLPMVEKTPNGVVIKANDNFVSFVATKDDALKEQLFAEIRTALA
;
A
#
# COMPACT_ATOMS: atom_id res chain seq x y z
N MET A 1 14.86 -40.57 4.73
CA MET A 1 15.60 -39.42 5.29
C MET A 1 15.07 -38.16 4.62
N LYS A 2 14.10 -37.46 5.22
CA LYS A 2 13.61 -36.18 4.71
C LYS A 2 14.61 -35.12 5.14
N THR A 3 15.41 -34.62 4.20
CA THR A 3 16.24 -33.45 4.44
C THR A 3 15.31 -32.26 4.67
N SER A 4 15.17 -31.87 5.94
CA SER A 4 14.68 -30.55 6.31
C SER A 4 15.64 -29.54 5.69
N LYS A 5 15.29 -28.96 4.54
CA LYS A 5 15.96 -27.75 4.06
C LYS A 5 15.54 -26.66 5.04
N ILE A 6 16.48 -26.23 5.87
CA ILE A 6 16.35 -24.94 6.54
C ILE A 6 16.05 -23.95 5.42
N PRO A 7 14.87 -23.29 5.41
CA PRO A 7 14.60 -22.28 4.40
C PRO A 7 15.69 -21.22 4.55
N SER A 8 16.51 -21.05 3.52
CA SER A 8 17.44 -19.93 3.46
C SER A 8 16.60 -18.66 3.60
N PHE A 9 16.95 -17.83 4.58
CA PHE A 9 16.21 -16.61 4.90
C PHE A 9 15.95 -15.75 3.65
N ASP A 10 16.85 -15.78 2.66
CA ASP A 10 16.75 -15.09 1.37
C ASP A 10 15.47 -15.38 0.55
N TYR A 11 14.72 -16.44 0.87
CA TYR A 11 13.53 -16.85 0.12
C TYR A 11 12.31 -17.02 1.02
N LEU A 12 11.15 -16.63 0.49
CA LEU A 12 9.85 -17.03 1.00
C LEU A 12 9.57 -18.45 0.48
N VAL A 13 9.62 -19.44 1.38
CA VAL A 13 9.43 -20.87 1.06
C VAL A 13 7.99 -21.28 1.36
N ASN A 14 7.32 -21.88 0.38
CA ASN A 14 5.93 -22.36 0.44
C ASN A 14 5.86 -23.90 0.60
N ALA A 15 4.73 -24.42 1.10
CA ALA A 15 4.26 -25.80 0.93
C ALA A 15 4.23 -26.32 -0.52
N SER A 16 4.23 -25.43 -1.53
CA SER A 16 4.25 -25.74 -2.96
C SER A 16 5.65 -25.84 -3.58
N ASP A 17 6.72 -25.80 -2.76
CA ASP A 17 8.13 -25.82 -3.19
C ASP A 17 8.56 -24.65 -4.12
N ILE A 18 7.74 -23.60 -4.22
CA ILE A 18 8.09 -22.37 -4.94
C ILE A 18 8.98 -21.51 -4.05
N LEU A 19 10.16 -21.15 -4.56
CA LEU A 19 11.12 -20.28 -3.89
C LEU A 19 11.02 -18.86 -4.48
N ILE A 20 10.52 -17.91 -3.69
CA ILE A 20 10.43 -16.50 -4.10
C ILE A 20 11.50 -15.71 -3.36
N PRO A 21 12.49 -15.11 -4.04
CA PRO A 21 13.49 -14.27 -3.40
C PRO A 21 12.84 -13.08 -2.70
N VAL A 22 13.16 -12.85 -1.42
CA VAL A 22 12.65 -11.69 -0.65
C VAL A 22 12.99 -10.37 -1.35
N SER A 23 14.18 -10.30 -1.97
CA SER A 23 14.64 -9.13 -2.70
C SER A 23 13.73 -8.71 -3.85
N ASP A 24 13.00 -9.66 -4.45
CA ASP A 24 12.10 -9.41 -5.58
C ASP A 24 10.71 -8.97 -5.16
N VAL A 25 10.33 -9.22 -3.90
CA VAL A 25 9.04 -8.84 -3.34
C VAL A 25 9.11 -7.44 -2.75
N ILE A 26 8.09 -6.64 -3.03
CA ILE A 26 7.90 -5.30 -2.45
C ILE A 26 6.70 -5.20 -1.53
N SER A 27 5.70 -6.05 -1.73
CA SER A 27 4.58 -6.18 -0.81
C SER A 27 3.96 -7.58 -0.86
N ILE A 28 3.29 -7.93 0.24
CA ILE A 28 2.45 -9.12 0.36
C ILE A 28 1.08 -8.64 0.85
N SER A 29 0.01 -9.11 0.23
CA SER A 29 -1.37 -8.79 0.63
C SER A 29 -2.21 -10.05 0.75
N LEU A 30 -2.94 -10.16 1.85
CA LEU A 30 -3.97 -11.15 2.09
C LEU A 30 -5.33 -10.56 1.69
N VAL A 31 -5.96 -11.17 0.70
CA VAL A 31 -7.31 -10.84 0.24
C VAL A 31 -8.13 -12.12 0.29
N GLU A 32 -9.12 -12.16 1.19
CA GLU A 32 -9.89 -13.38 1.49
C GLU A 32 -8.91 -14.51 1.89
N ASN A 33 -9.00 -15.67 1.23
CA ASN A 33 -8.12 -16.81 1.41
C ASN A 33 -6.90 -16.81 0.47
N ARG A 34 -6.50 -15.66 -0.08
CA ARG A 34 -5.43 -15.55 -1.09
C ARG A 34 -4.32 -14.60 -0.68
N LEU A 35 -3.09 -15.07 -0.77
CA LEU A 35 -1.88 -14.26 -0.60
C LEU A 35 -1.34 -13.85 -1.96
N ASN A 36 -1.15 -12.55 -2.15
CA ASN A 36 -0.59 -11.97 -3.36
C ASN A 36 0.78 -11.38 -3.06
N PHE A 37 1.78 -11.80 -3.82
CA PHE A 37 3.15 -11.30 -3.73
C PHE A 37 3.38 -10.34 -4.90
N ILE A 38 3.76 -9.10 -4.61
CA ILE A 38 3.98 -8.08 -5.64
C ILE A 38 5.48 -7.88 -5.84
N SER A 39 5.89 -7.89 -7.10
CA SER A 39 7.28 -7.71 -7.52
C SER A 39 7.72 -6.24 -7.52
N ARG A 40 9.03 -5.99 -7.56
CA ARG A 40 9.63 -4.66 -7.79
C ARG A 40 9.11 -3.93 -9.03
N ALA A 41 8.67 -4.68 -10.05
CA ALA A 41 8.04 -4.13 -11.25
C ALA A 41 6.59 -3.70 -11.02
N CYS A 42 6.08 -3.77 -9.78
CA CYS A 42 4.70 -3.50 -9.41
C CYS A 42 3.70 -4.44 -10.09
N ARG A 43 4.11 -5.69 -10.30
CA ARG A 43 3.29 -6.75 -10.92
C ARG A 43 3.11 -7.89 -9.96
N LEU A 44 1.95 -8.54 -10.03
CA LEU A 44 1.70 -9.80 -9.34
C LEU A 44 2.77 -10.82 -9.74
N LEU A 45 3.54 -11.27 -8.76
CA LEU A 45 4.60 -12.26 -8.93
C LEU A 45 4.05 -13.68 -8.71
N HIS A 46 3.23 -13.83 -7.68
CA HIS A 46 2.62 -15.10 -7.32
C HIS A 46 1.33 -14.85 -6.52
N THR A 47 0.37 -15.77 -6.67
CA THR A 47 -0.79 -15.88 -5.78
C THR A 47 -0.82 -17.27 -5.21
N GLU A 48 -0.91 -17.34 -3.88
CA GLU A 48 -1.14 -18.58 -3.14
C GLU A 48 -2.58 -18.58 -2.63
N SER A 49 -3.30 -19.68 -2.83
CA SER A 49 -4.69 -19.85 -2.38
C SER A 49 -4.74 -20.91 -1.30
N PHE A 50 -5.53 -20.67 -0.26
CA PHE A 50 -5.69 -21.56 0.88
C PHE A 50 -7.13 -22.02 1.00
N ASP A 51 -7.34 -23.20 1.58
CA ASP A 51 -8.69 -23.75 1.74
C ASP A 51 -9.54 -22.98 2.76
N THR A 52 -8.91 -22.30 3.73
CA THR A 52 -9.60 -21.51 4.76
C THR A 52 -8.92 -20.16 5.01
N ASP A 53 -9.71 -19.21 5.52
CA ASP A 53 -9.21 -17.88 5.91
C ASP A 53 -8.20 -17.96 7.06
N GLU A 54 -8.38 -18.89 8.00
CA GLU A 54 -7.43 -19.11 9.10
C GLU A 54 -6.08 -19.61 8.58
N ALA A 55 -6.09 -20.56 7.64
CA ALA A 55 -4.86 -21.06 7.02
C ALA A 55 -4.13 -19.95 6.26
N ALA A 56 -4.88 -19.14 5.49
CA ALA A 56 -4.33 -17.98 4.79
C ALA A 56 -3.74 -16.95 5.75
N LYS A 57 -4.40 -16.70 6.89
CA LYS A 57 -3.94 -15.77 7.92
C LYS A 57 -2.70 -16.26 8.64
N THR A 58 -2.63 -17.54 8.98
CA THR A 58 -1.42 -18.15 9.56
C THR A 58 -0.25 -18.04 8.59
N ALA A 59 -0.46 -18.39 7.33
CA ALA A 59 0.56 -18.27 6.29
C ALA A 59 1.01 -16.82 6.09
N PHE A 60 0.08 -15.87 6.03
CA PHE A 60 0.38 -14.43 5.96
C PHE A 60 1.34 -14.02 7.08
N ASN A 61 1.02 -14.36 8.33
CA ASN A 61 1.82 -13.96 9.47
C ASN A 61 3.25 -14.54 9.41
N THR A 62 3.40 -15.78 8.95
CA THR A 62 4.71 -16.41 8.73
C THR A 62 5.48 -15.70 7.62
N TYR A 63 4.87 -15.45 6.47
CA TYR A 63 5.55 -14.78 5.37
C TYR A 63 5.88 -13.32 5.69
N ALA A 64 5.00 -12.59 6.37
CA ALA A 64 5.24 -11.22 6.79
C ALA A 64 6.42 -11.13 7.76
N LEU A 65 6.49 -12.02 8.74
CA LEU A 65 7.61 -12.09 9.68
C LEU A 65 8.94 -12.40 8.95
N ASN A 66 8.93 -13.38 8.05
CA ASN A 66 10.12 -13.74 7.27
C ASN A 66 10.54 -12.59 6.34
N PHE A 67 9.59 -11.95 5.69
CA PHE A 67 9.83 -10.81 4.80
C PHE A 67 10.49 -9.64 5.56
N GLU A 68 9.94 -9.28 6.72
CA GLU A 68 10.47 -8.21 7.58
C GLU A 68 11.85 -8.55 8.15
N SER A 69 12.04 -9.78 8.64
CA SER A 69 13.32 -10.22 9.22
C SER A 69 14.49 -10.24 8.23
N ASN A 70 14.19 -10.33 6.93
CA ASN A 70 15.17 -10.31 5.85
C ASN A 70 15.50 -8.90 5.35
N LEU A 71 14.84 -7.87 5.89
CA LEU A 71 15.01 -6.48 5.51
C LEU A 71 15.38 -5.62 6.74
N PRO A 72 16.41 -6.00 7.51
CA PRO A 72 16.70 -5.37 8.81
C PRO A 72 17.08 -3.88 8.71
N GLU A 73 17.47 -3.42 7.51
CA GLU A 73 17.85 -2.03 7.24
C GLU A 73 16.77 -1.27 6.46
N GLU A 74 15.61 -1.85 6.18
CA GLU A 74 14.56 -1.18 5.42
C GLU A 74 13.34 -0.87 6.27
N ALA A 75 12.80 0.34 6.11
CA ALA A 75 11.50 0.66 6.68
C ALA A 75 10.39 -0.12 5.96
N VAL A 76 9.58 -0.81 6.76
CA VAL A 76 8.47 -1.65 6.29
C VAL A 76 7.20 -1.23 7.02
N TYR A 77 6.09 -1.15 6.29
CA TYR A 77 4.77 -1.06 6.88
C TYR A 77 4.18 -2.45 7.02
N ARG A 78 3.68 -2.78 8.21
CA ARG A 78 2.94 -4.02 8.48
C ARG A 78 1.55 -3.68 8.97
N GLY A 79 0.56 -3.93 8.12
CA GLY A 79 -0.85 -3.89 8.45
C GLY A 79 -1.37 -5.24 8.91
N ASN A 80 -2.68 -5.33 9.15
CA ASN A 80 -3.28 -6.61 9.57
C ASN A 80 -3.18 -7.66 8.47
N ASN A 81 -3.46 -7.27 7.24
CA ASN A 81 -3.56 -8.18 6.08
C ASN A 81 -2.58 -7.79 4.97
N CYS A 82 -1.63 -6.91 5.24
CA CYS A 82 -0.65 -6.51 4.24
C CYS A 82 0.68 -6.12 4.86
N ILE A 83 1.74 -6.20 4.06
CA ILE A 83 3.07 -5.74 4.43
C ILE A 83 3.74 -5.15 3.18
N ALA A 84 4.45 -4.04 3.31
CA ALA A 84 5.05 -3.32 2.19
C ALA A 84 6.35 -2.62 2.56
N ARG A 85 7.33 -2.67 1.66
CA ARG A 85 8.58 -1.89 1.76
C ARG A 85 8.32 -0.43 1.44
N LEU A 86 8.59 0.48 2.38
CA LEU A 86 8.25 1.89 2.24
C LEU A 86 9.03 2.60 1.14
N LYS A 87 10.24 2.14 0.81
CA LYS A 87 11.03 2.70 -0.30
C LYS A 87 10.40 2.52 -1.69
N PHE A 88 9.34 1.74 -1.82
CA PHE A 88 8.56 1.59 -3.05
C PHE A 88 7.18 2.27 -2.99
N VAL A 89 6.87 2.98 -1.91
CA VAL A 89 5.65 3.76 -1.74
C VAL A 89 5.86 5.14 -2.35
N TYR A 90 4.95 5.53 -3.24
CA TYR A 90 4.93 6.85 -3.91
C TYR A 90 3.64 7.61 -3.60
N GLY A 91 2.75 7.02 -2.81
CA GLY A 91 1.55 7.66 -2.36
C GLY A 91 0.92 6.92 -1.21
N ILE A 92 0.28 7.66 -0.32
CA ILE A 92 -0.60 7.12 0.71
C ILE A 92 -1.92 7.88 0.65
N SER A 93 -3.03 7.16 0.81
CA SER A 93 -4.35 7.76 0.89
C SER A 93 -5.19 7.03 1.93
N LEU A 94 -5.93 7.79 2.72
CA LEU A 94 -6.91 7.28 3.66
C LEU A 94 -8.31 7.75 3.24
N PHE A 95 -9.07 6.83 2.65
CA PHE A 95 -10.48 7.06 2.35
C PHE A 95 -11.32 6.57 3.52
N GLN A 96 -12.22 7.40 4.03
CA GLN A 96 -13.16 6.98 5.06
C GLN A 96 -14.57 7.49 4.77
N ASN A 97 -15.55 6.67 5.11
CA ASN A 97 -16.94 7.05 5.19
C ASN A 97 -17.54 6.49 6.49
N ALA A 98 -18.87 6.62 6.67
CA ALA A 98 -19.56 6.15 7.86
C ALA A 98 -19.48 4.63 8.10
N GLU A 99 -19.09 3.83 7.09
CA GLU A 99 -19.12 2.37 7.14
C GLU A 99 -17.73 1.74 7.13
N ARG A 100 -16.73 2.40 6.53
CA ARG A 100 -15.44 1.80 6.22
C ARG A 100 -14.34 2.84 6.13
N ALA A 101 -13.15 2.47 6.62
CA ALA A 101 -11.89 3.11 6.32
C ALA A 101 -11.07 2.23 5.36
N ILE A 102 -10.38 2.85 4.41
CA ILE A 102 -9.48 2.21 3.45
C ILE A 102 -8.18 3.00 3.41
N LEU A 103 -7.09 2.40 3.89
CA LEU A 103 -5.73 2.90 3.73
C LEU A 103 -5.11 2.23 2.51
N THR A 104 -4.60 3.03 1.59
CA THR A 104 -3.94 2.53 0.37
C THR A 104 -2.53 3.08 0.30
N LEU A 105 -1.57 2.19 0.05
CA LEU A 105 -0.22 2.59 -0.38
C LEU A 105 -0.13 2.38 -1.89
N THR A 106 0.43 3.36 -2.58
CA THR A 106 0.46 3.42 -4.04
C THR A 106 1.90 3.35 -4.53
N ASN A 107 2.13 2.64 -5.64
CA ASN A 107 3.44 2.56 -6.28
C ASN A 107 3.69 3.73 -7.24
N ARG A 108 4.89 3.78 -7.83
CA ARG A 108 5.33 4.84 -8.78
C ARG A 108 4.48 5.00 -10.05
N TYR A 109 3.59 4.05 -10.34
CA TYR A 109 2.70 4.08 -11.51
C TYR A 109 1.26 4.45 -11.14
N GLY A 110 0.99 4.75 -9.87
CA GLY A 110 -0.37 4.98 -9.38
C GLY A 110 -1.12 3.72 -9.00
N GLY A 111 -0.53 2.53 -9.18
CA GLY A 111 -1.19 1.27 -8.84
C GLY A 111 -1.16 0.99 -7.34
N THR A 112 -2.16 0.27 -6.84
CA THR A 112 -2.19 -0.21 -5.46
C THR A 112 -1.02 -1.15 -5.18
N LEU A 113 -0.22 -0.80 -4.18
CA LEU A 113 0.84 -1.65 -3.63
C LEU A 113 0.27 -2.57 -2.54
N VAL A 114 -0.48 -1.97 -1.61
CA VAL A 114 -1.29 -2.66 -0.60
C VAL A 114 -2.53 -1.82 -0.30
N SER A 115 -3.60 -2.48 0.11
CA SER A 115 -4.80 -1.82 0.63
C SER A 115 -5.27 -2.54 1.89
N GLU A 116 -5.44 -1.78 2.96
CA GLU A 116 -6.06 -2.24 4.20
C GLU A 116 -7.45 -1.62 4.33
N SER A 117 -8.38 -2.40 4.86
CA SER A 117 -9.73 -1.96 5.14
C SER A 117 -10.13 -2.32 6.56
N ALA A 118 -10.76 -1.37 7.23
CA ALA A 118 -11.17 -1.52 8.61
C ALA A 118 -12.41 -0.64 8.89
N LYS A 119 -12.82 -0.57 10.16
CA LYS A 119 -13.88 0.33 10.60
C LYS A 119 -13.41 1.79 10.50
N PRO A 120 -14.33 2.77 10.41
CA PRO A 120 -13.96 4.19 10.48
C PRO A 120 -13.07 4.49 11.70
N ASP A 121 -12.19 5.47 11.55
CA ASP A 121 -11.26 6.00 12.55
C ASP A 121 -10.16 5.02 13.03
N THR A 122 -10.19 3.76 12.60
CA THR A 122 -9.21 2.74 13.06
C THR A 122 -7.87 2.76 12.35
N LEU A 123 -7.75 3.49 11.23
CA LEU A 123 -6.53 3.57 10.41
C LEU A 123 -5.86 4.96 10.50
N ASP A 124 -6.36 5.86 11.34
CA ASP A 124 -5.86 7.24 11.46
C ASP A 124 -4.43 7.27 11.97
N GLU A 125 -4.15 6.55 13.06
CA GLU A 125 -2.81 6.48 13.65
C GLU A 125 -1.81 5.88 12.67
N ALA A 126 -2.17 4.77 12.01
CA ALA A 126 -1.33 4.14 10.99
C ALA A 126 -1.05 5.09 9.83
N PHE A 127 -2.05 5.85 9.37
CA PHE A 127 -1.84 6.86 8.32
C PHE A 127 -0.90 7.97 8.77
N GLN A 128 -1.06 8.50 9.99
CA GLN A 128 -0.19 9.56 10.52
C GLN A 128 1.25 9.09 10.72
N GLU A 129 1.45 7.87 11.22
CA GLU A 129 2.76 7.25 11.37
C GLU A 129 3.45 7.10 10.01
N LEU A 130 2.72 6.60 9.00
CA LEU A 130 3.22 6.47 7.64
C LEU A 130 3.54 7.82 7.01
N ALA A 131 2.65 8.80 7.14
CA ALA A 131 2.87 10.15 6.61
C ALA A 131 4.11 10.80 7.22
N THR A 132 4.29 10.64 8.53
CA THR A 132 5.47 11.12 9.26
C THR A 132 6.74 10.42 8.78
N THR A 133 6.68 9.09 8.64
CA THR A 133 7.81 8.27 8.18
C THR A 133 8.24 8.67 6.78
N LEU A 134 7.30 8.76 5.84
CA LEU A 134 7.54 9.15 4.45
C LEU A 134 7.95 10.63 4.31
N GLY A 135 7.65 11.47 5.28
CA GLY A 135 8.17 12.84 5.39
C GLY A 135 9.59 12.93 5.98
N GLY A 136 10.16 11.83 6.46
CA GLY A 136 11.48 11.77 7.10
C GLY A 136 12.66 11.84 6.12
N ARG A 137 13.87 11.97 6.68
CA ARG A 137 15.13 12.12 5.92
C ARG A 137 15.40 10.97 4.94
N GLU A 138 15.03 9.74 5.28
CA GLU A 138 15.22 8.57 4.40
C GLU A 138 14.51 8.72 3.05
N PHE A 139 13.36 9.41 3.04
CA PHE A 139 12.49 9.53 1.88
C PHE A 139 12.47 10.94 1.27
N GLU A 140 13.30 11.86 1.77
CA GLU A 140 13.35 13.26 1.34
C GLU A 140 13.49 13.39 -0.19
N GLY A 141 14.28 12.53 -0.82
CA GLY A 141 14.47 12.51 -2.28
C GLY A 141 13.21 12.18 -3.09
N MET A 142 12.16 11.63 -2.49
CA MET A 142 10.86 11.41 -3.15
C MET A 142 10.00 12.67 -3.20
N GLY A 143 10.28 13.67 -2.35
CA GLY A 143 9.56 14.94 -2.30
C GLY A 143 8.05 14.74 -2.14
N PHE A 144 7.63 14.13 -1.04
CA PHE A 144 6.21 13.94 -0.75
C PHE A 144 5.48 15.27 -0.54
N ARG A 145 4.28 15.39 -1.12
CA ARG A 145 3.42 16.58 -1.09
C ARG A 145 2.04 16.22 -0.58
N TRP A 146 1.52 17.03 0.33
CA TRP A 146 0.14 16.91 0.80
C TRP A 146 -0.81 17.41 -0.28
N LEU A 147 -1.72 16.54 -0.71
CA LEU A 147 -2.75 16.91 -1.69
C LEU A 147 -4.07 17.29 -1.01
N HIS A 148 -4.41 16.59 0.06
CA HIS A 148 -5.49 16.93 0.98
C HIS A 148 -5.22 16.26 2.33
N ALA A 149 -6.08 16.49 3.33
CA ALA A 149 -5.88 16.03 4.72
C ALA A 149 -5.49 14.53 4.85
N ASN A 150 -6.01 13.69 3.94
CA ASN A 150 -5.85 12.24 3.96
C ASN A 150 -5.16 11.71 2.70
N CYS A 151 -4.34 12.52 2.01
CA CYS A 151 -3.53 12.03 0.89
C CYS A 151 -2.21 12.78 0.76
N LEU A 152 -1.14 12.00 0.68
CA LEU A 152 0.23 12.44 0.50
C LEU A 152 0.82 11.67 -0.69
N LEU A 153 1.30 12.39 -1.72
CA LEU A 153 1.90 11.78 -2.92
C LEU A 153 3.33 12.28 -3.15
N SER A 154 4.21 11.40 -3.61
CA SER A 154 5.53 11.78 -4.09
C SER A 154 5.42 12.71 -5.30
N SER A 155 6.23 13.77 -5.31
CA SER A 155 6.41 14.66 -6.47
C SER A 155 6.88 13.96 -7.75
N ARG A 156 7.38 12.72 -7.64
CA ARG A 156 7.78 11.89 -8.77
C ARG A 156 6.60 11.21 -9.45
N LEU A 157 5.47 11.07 -8.77
CA LEU A 157 4.23 10.61 -9.36
C LEU A 157 3.61 11.78 -10.12
N LEU A 158 3.14 11.55 -11.35
CA LEU A 158 2.48 12.57 -12.17
C LEU A 158 0.96 12.33 -12.18
N PRO A 159 0.24 12.76 -11.12
CA PRO A 159 -1.18 12.51 -11.04
C PRO A 159 -2.00 13.50 -11.88
N MET A 160 -3.19 13.04 -12.27
CA MET A 160 -4.27 13.83 -12.82
C MET A 160 -5.37 13.99 -11.77
N VAL A 161 -6.05 15.13 -11.80
CA VAL A 161 -7.14 15.45 -10.88
C VAL A 161 -8.39 15.71 -11.69
N GLU A 162 -9.49 15.08 -11.31
CA GLU A 162 -10.77 15.16 -12.00
C GLU A 162 -11.89 15.48 -11.00
N LYS A 163 -12.78 16.40 -11.37
CA LYS A 163 -14.06 16.59 -10.67
C LYS A 163 -15.07 15.58 -11.19
N THR A 164 -15.75 14.90 -10.28
CA THR A 164 -16.85 13.98 -10.58
C THR A 164 -18.13 14.48 -9.93
N PRO A 165 -19.30 13.90 -10.27
CA PRO A 165 -20.54 14.21 -9.57
C PRO A 165 -20.48 13.96 -8.05
N ASN A 166 -19.61 13.06 -7.59
CA ASN A 166 -19.56 12.60 -6.20
C ASN A 166 -18.33 13.10 -5.41
N GLY A 167 -17.47 13.93 -6.01
CA GLY A 167 -16.27 14.44 -5.36
C GLY A 167 -15.08 14.61 -6.31
N VAL A 168 -13.87 14.63 -5.74
CA VAL A 168 -12.62 14.82 -6.49
C VAL A 168 -11.83 13.52 -6.53
N VAL A 169 -11.46 13.08 -7.73
CA VAL A 169 -10.67 11.88 -7.98
C VAL A 169 -9.26 12.26 -8.38
N ILE A 170 -8.28 11.55 -7.83
CA ILE A 170 -6.87 11.63 -8.20
C ILE A 170 -6.48 10.30 -8.84
N LYS A 171 -5.90 10.36 -10.04
CA LYS A 171 -5.42 9.21 -10.81
C LYS A 171 -3.95 9.41 -11.18
N ALA A 172 -3.25 8.35 -11.50
CA ALA A 172 -2.00 8.43 -12.24
C ALA A 172 -2.03 7.41 -13.38
N ASN A 173 -1.94 7.91 -14.61
CA ASN A 173 -2.35 7.16 -15.80
C ASN A 173 -3.80 6.66 -15.62
N ASP A 174 -4.06 5.38 -15.94
CA ASP A 174 -5.37 4.75 -15.77
C ASP A 174 -5.63 4.25 -14.33
N ASN A 175 -4.68 4.44 -13.41
CA ASN A 175 -4.79 3.91 -12.05
C ASN A 175 -5.40 4.91 -11.08
N PHE A 176 -6.33 4.43 -10.25
CA PHE A 176 -6.91 5.18 -9.15
C PHE A 176 -5.91 5.36 -8.00
N VAL A 177 -5.77 6.60 -7.51
CA VAL A 177 -4.85 6.94 -6.42
C VAL A 177 -5.60 7.36 -5.16
N SER A 178 -6.52 8.32 -5.26
CA SER A 178 -7.28 8.81 -4.11
C SER A 178 -8.63 9.37 -4.56
N PHE A 179 -9.59 9.39 -3.63
CA PHE A 179 -10.90 9.98 -3.81
C PHE A 179 -11.30 10.76 -2.57
N VAL A 180 -11.76 11.99 -2.77
CA VAL A 180 -12.39 12.80 -1.72
C VAL A 180 -13.87 12.90 -2.05
N ALA A 181 -14.69 12.14 -1.31
CA ALA A 181 -16.13 12.15 -1.47
C ALA A 181 -16.72 13.47 -0.93
N THR A 182 -17.46 14.19 -1.77
CA THR A 182 -18.26 15.35 -1.33
C THR A 182 -19.38 15.61 -2.32
N LYS A 183 -20.55 15.97 -1.79
CA LYS A 183 -21.71 16.45 -2.57
C LYS A 183 -21.84 17.97 -2.54
N ASP A 184 -21.00 18.65 -1.75
CA ASP A 184 -20.95 20.11 -1.70
C ASP A 184 -20.11 20.62 -2.86
N ASP A 185 -20.76 21.34 -3.78
CA ASP A 185 -20.11 21.89 -4.98
C ASP A 185 -19.07 22.96 -4.64
N ALA A 186 -19.30 23.79 -3.63
CA ALA A 186 -18.34 24.82 -3.23
C ALA A 186 -17.08 24.18 -2.64
N LEU A 187 -17.24 23.19 -1.76
CA LEU A 187 -16.13 22.42 -1.21
C LEU A 187 -15.38 21.65 -2.30
N LYS A 188 -16.10 21.10 -3.28
CA LYS A 188 -15.49 20.38 -4.42
C LYS A 188 -14.62 21.31 -5.27
N GLU A 189 -15.07 22.53 -5.56
CA GLU A 189 -14.26 23.52 -6.29
C GLU A 189 -13.02 23.94 -5.49
N GLN A 190 -13.18 24.16 -4.18
CA GLN A 190 -12.06 24.48 -3.29
C GLN A 190 -11.02 23.36 -3.28
N LEU A 191 -11.43 22.11 -3.01
CA LEU A 191 -10.54 20.95 -2.98
C LEU A 191 -9.82 20.77 -4.30
N PHE A 192 -10.53 20.92 -5.42
CA PHE A 192 -9.92 20.82 -6.74
C PHE A 192 -8.82 21.86 -6.95
N ALA A 193 -9.05 23.11 -6.55
CA ALA A 193 -8.06 24.19 -6.64
C ALA A 193 -6.85 23.96 -5.71
N GLU A 194 -7.09 23.51 -4.48
CA GLU A 194 -6.04 23.18 -3.49
C GLU A 194 -5.14 22.07 -4.01
N ILE A 195 -5.72 20.95 -4.47
CA ILE A 195 -4.96 19.82 -5.01
C ILE A 195 -4.17 20.26 -6.25
N ARG A 196 -4.77 21.04 -7.16
CA ARG A 196 -4.08 21.56 -8.36
C ARG A 196 -2.91 22.45 -8.00
N THR A 197 -3.01 23.24 -6.93
CA THR A 197 -1.93 24.10 -6.44
C THR A 197 -0.80 23.27 -5.84
N ALA A 198 -1.10 22.23 -5.07
CA ALA A 198 -0.08 21.33 -4.51
C ALA A 198 0.70 20.56 -5.58
N LEU A 199 0.08 20.34 -6.75
CA LEU A 199 0.69 19.66 -7.90
C LEU A 199 1.46 20.59 -8.85
N ALA A 200 1.30 21.91 -8.73
CA ALA A 200 2.07 22.88 -9.52
C ALA A 200 3.55 22.90 -9.10
#